data_AF-A0A2E1BFR3-F1
#
_entry.id   AF-A0A2E1BFR3-F1
#
_cell.length_a   1.000
_cell.length_b   1.000
_cell.length_c   1.000
_cell.angle_alpha   90.00
_cell.angle_beta   90.00
_cell.angle_gamma   90.00
#
_symmetry.space_group_name_H-M   'P 1'
#
loop_
_entity.id
_entity.type
_entity.pdbx_description
1 polymer ?
#
loop_
_entity_poly.entity_id
_entity_poly.type
_entity_poly.pdbx_seq_one_letter_code
_entity_poly.pdbx_strand_id
1 'polypeptide(L)'
;MNQGQKRIQKEYRDLLKDPIENIIILPNQDNIYEWHYVILGTEEPYTQGHYYGILTLPNEYPYKAPRIIMKTPNGRFKPDTRLCFSMSDYHQESWNPNWNIRTIMIGFYSFMLEESQTEGSIETTYEERIKYAANSCEFNKKIEIYEELFGNIEFEINTKKVEEKKVEENENEKICKFCYESSGILESVCECKGSNQYIHKECLYDWQLKTILNQSTHPKYQINSDIICSVCKTEYKTKGKSREDLMKELTGEVITKQIKIGYIFISSKDSSEKNIELMEEYNNIEFQENMKHWTYGVFLIVENNGGIIALNMNRTIQQSYYMDVYINKY
;
A
#
# COMPACT_ATOMS: atom_id res chain seq x y z
N MET A 1 -15.51 -5.61 -16.01
CA MET A 1 -14.82 -4.91 -14.91
C MET A 1 -13.88 -5.89 -14.23
N ASN A 2 -12.60 -5.55 -14.11
CA ASN A 2 -11.63 -6.42 -13.42
C ASN A 2 -11.84 -6.39 -11.89
N GLN A 3 -11.18 -7.28 -11.16
CA GLN A 3 -11.35 -7.41 -9.71
C GLN A 3 -10.96 -6.13 -8.93
N GLY A 4 -9.91 -5.42 -9.37
CA GLY A 4 -9.47 -4.17 -8.75
C GLY A 4 -10.51 -3.06 -8.91
N GLN A 5 -11.08 -2.91 -10.10
CA GLN A 5 -12.15 -1.94 -10.36
C GLN A 5 -13.42 -2.27 -9.53
N LYS A 6 -13.78 -3.55 -9.39
CA LYS A 6 -14.88 -3.98 -8.49
C LYS A 6 -14.62 -3.55 -7.04
N ARG A 7 -13.37 -3.69 -6.57
CA ARG A 7 -12.93 -3.24 -5.24
C ARG A 7 -13.08 -1.73 -5.08
N ILE A 8 -12.57 -0.94 -6.02
CA ILE A 8 -12.65 0.52 -6.02
C ILE A 8 -14.11 1.00 -5.97
N GLN A 9 -14.98 0.43 -6.81
CA GLN A 9 -16.40 0.78 -6.83
C GLN A 9 -17.14 0.43 -5.52
N LYS A 10 -16.75 -0.67 -4.85
CA LYS A 10 -17.30 -0.94 -3.52
C LYS A 10 -16.83 0.11 -2.53
N GLU A 11 -15.53 0.40 -2.47
CA GLU A 11 -15.00 1.39 -1.53
C GLU A 11 -15.63 2.77 -1.75
N TYR A 12 -15.90 3.15 -3.00
CA TYR A 12 -16.64 4.37 -3.30
C TYR A 12 -18.06 4.36 -2.70
N ARG A 13 -18.81 3.27 -2.89
CA ARG A 13 -20.15 3.12 -2.29
C ARG A 13 -20.11 3.13 -0.76
N ASP A 14 -19.11 2.48 -0.17
CA ASP A 14 -18.92 2.46 1.28
C ASP A 14 -18.64 3.87 1.81
N LEU A 15 -17.83 4.68 1.10
CA LEU A 15 -17.56 6.08 1.44
C LEU A 15 -18.77 7.00 1.27
N LEU A 16 -19.63 6.76 0.27
CA LEU A 16 -20.88 7.51 0.10
C LEU A 16 -21.88 7.20 1.23
N LYS A 17 -21.93 5.94 1.67
CA LYS A 17 -22.83 5.50 2.75
C LYS A 17 -22.36 6.01 4.12
N ASP A 18 -21.06 5.96 4.35
CA ASP A 18 -20.42 6.34 5.59
C ASP A 18 -19.22 7.23 5.27
N PRO A 19 -19.38 8.57 5.22
CA PRO A 19 -18.27 9.47 4.95
C PRO A 19 -17.16 9.37 5.99
N ILE A 20 -15.95 9.82 5.66
CA ILE A 20 -14.86 9.94 6.63
C ILE A 20 -15.03 11.27 7.36
N GLU A 21 -14.92 11.25 8.68
CA GLU A 21 -14.97 12.49 9.45
C GLU A 21 -13.82 13.42 9.05
N ASN A 22 -14.14 14.70 8.79
CA ASN A 22 -13.18 15.74 8.43
C ASN A 22 -12.37 15.47 7.15
N ILE A 23 -12.71 14.46 6.35
CA ILE A 23 -12.06 14.18 5.07
C ILE A 23 -13.12 13.93 4.01
N ILE A 24 -13.12 14.77 2.98
CA ILE A 24 -13.95 14.57 1.78
C ILE A 24 -13.03 14.01 0.70
N ILE A 25 -13.44 12.93 0.05
CA ILE A 25 -12.67 12.31 -1.03
C ILE A 25 -13.59 11.88 -2.16
N LEU A 26 -13.23 12.25 -3.40
CA LEU A 26 -14.02 12.03 -4.60
C LEU A 26 -13.12 11.47 -5.72
N PRO A 27 -13.57 10.46 -6.49
CA PRO A 27 -12.83 10.00 -7.65
C PRO A 27 -12.89 11.06 -8.77
N ASN A 28 -11.82 11.11 -9.57
CA ASN A 28 -11.87 11.80 -10.86
C ASN A 28 -12.90 11.10 -11.76
N GLN A 29 -13.76 11.89 -12.42
CA GLN A 29 -14.84 11.38 -13.27
C GLN A 29 -14.32 10.57 -14.47
N ASP A 30 -13.16 10.97 -15.01
CA ASP A 30 -12.53 10.33 -16.18
C ASP A 30 -11.59 9.19 -15.78
N ASN A 31 -11.16 9.15 -14.52
CA ASN A 31 -10.17 8.18 -14.04
C ASN A 31 -10.45 7.72 -12.60
N ILE A 32 -11.11 6.57 -12.46
CA ILE A 32 -11.40 5.95 -11.15
C ILE A 32 -10.16 5.54 -10.34
N TYR A 33 -8.96 5.58 -10.93
CA TYR A 33 -7.70 5.34 -10.23
C TYR A 33 -7.09 6.62 -9.64
N GLU A 34 -7.63 7.79 -9.99
CA GLU A 34 -7.22 9.07 -9.41
C GLU A 34 -8.33 9.60 -8.51
N TRP A 35 -8.00 9.89 -7.26
CA TRP A 35 -8.93 10.38 -6.26
C TRP A 35 -8.41 11.67 -5.68
N HIS A 36 -9.31 12.63 -5.52
CA HIS A 36 -9.04 13.93 -4.96
C HIS A 36 -9.59 13.98 -3.55
N TYR A 37 -8.79 14.45 -2.60
CA TYR A 37 -9.21 14.58 -1.22
C TYR A 37 -9.04 16.00 -0.71
N VAL A 38 -9.84 16.37 0.28
CA VAL A 38 -9.70 17.56 1.11
C VAL A 38 -9.77 17.13 2.56
N ILE A 39 -8.70 17.38 3.31
CA ILE A 39 -8.67 17.21 4.77
C ILE A 39 -9.03 18.55 5.41
N LEU A 40 -10.01 18.55 6.30
CA LEU A 40 -10.35 19.66 7.16
C LEU A 40 -9.51 19.56 8.44
N GLY A 41 -8.60 20.51 8.63
CA GLY A 41 -7.75 20.52 9.81
C GLY A 41 -8.55 20.74 11.09
N THR A 42 -8.40 19.82 12.03
CA THR A 42 -9.09 19.82 13.32
C THR A 42 -8.17 20.08 14.50
N GLU A 43 -6.86 19.98 14.30
CA GLU A 43 -5.86 20.15 15.35
C GLU A 43 -4.87 21.25 14.96
N GLU A 44 -4.40 22.00 15.96
CA GLU A 44 -3.36 23.02 15.79
C GLU A 44 -2.04 22.39 15.29
N PRO A 45 -1.28 23.03 14.38
CA PRO A 45 -1.51 24.35 13.75
C PRO A 45 -2.46 24.34 12.55
N TYR A 46 -3.09 23.21 12.25
CA TYR A 46 -3.80 22.99 11.00
C TYR A 46 -5.27 23.41 11.03
N THR A 47 -5.81 23.75 12.20
CA THR A 47 -7.21 24.09 12.44
C THR A 47 -7.77 25.06 11.40
N GLN A 48 -8.99 24.80 10.91
CA GLN A 48 -9.69 25.59 9.88
C GLN A 48 -9.03 25.60 8.49
N GLY A 49 -7.88 24.94 8.31
CA GLY A 49 -7.25 24.78 6.99
C GLY A 49 -7.93 23.68 6.16
N HIS A 50 -7.94 23.86 4.84
CA HIS A 50 -8.45 22.92 3.84
C HIS A 50 -7.28 22.36 3.03
N TYR A 51 -6.89 21.11 3.29
CA TYR A 51 -5.70 20.51 2.68
C TYR A 51 -6.08 19.57 1.55
N TYR A 52 -6.04 20.10 0.34
CA TYR A 52 -6.32 19.40 -0.90
C TYR A 52 -5.11 18.59 -1.37
N GLY A 53 -5.37 17.39 -1.88
CA GLY A 53 -4.37 16.51 -2.46
C GLY A 53 -4.95 15.44 -3.37
N ILE A 54 -4.07 14.55 -3.83
CA ILE A 54 -4.41 13.49 -4.80
C ILE A 54 -3.89 12.15 -4.29
N LEU A 55 -4.76 11.14 -4.31
CA LEU A 55 -4.48 9.73 -4.07
C LEU A 55 -4.57 9.00 -5.41
N THR A 56 -3.47 8.42 -5.89
CA THR A 56 -3.42 7.64 -7.13
C THR A 56 -3.28 6.16 -6.82
N LEU A 57 -4.29 5.38 -7.20
CA LEU A 57 -4.32 3.93 -7.07
C LEU A 57 -3.57 3.29 -8.26
N PRO A 58 -2.67 2.31 -8.05
CA PRO A 58 -2.05 1.58 -9.15
C PRO A 58 -3.06 0.66 -9.86
N ASN A 59 -2.75 0.24 -11.08
CA ASN A 59 -3.57 -0.71 -11.83
C ASN A 59 -3.72 -2.06 -11.10
N GLU A 60 -2.71 -2.42 -10.31
CA GLU A 60 -2.66 -3.61 -9.48
C GLU A 60 -3.36 -3.45 -8.12
N TYR A 61 -3.98 -2.30 -7.82
CA TYR A 61 -4.75 -2.10 -6.59
C TYR A 61 -5.83 -3.20 -6.43
N PRO A 62 -5.99 -3.81 -5.24
CA PRO A 62 -5.39 -3.44 -3.96
C PRO A 62 -4.06 -4.16 -3.64
N TYR A 63 -3.42 -4.84 -4.58
CA TYR A 63 -2.20 -5.62 -4.29
C TYR A 63 -0.93 -4.78 -4.22
N LYS A 64 -0.95 -3.57 -4.78
CA LYS A 64 0.09 -2.56 -4.60
C LYS A 64 -0.45 -1.32 -3.91
N ALA A 65 0.40 -0.68 -3.12
CA ALA A 65 0.09 0.53 -2.38
C ALA A 65 -0.15 1.73 -3.31
N PRO A 66 -1.01 2.68 -2.90
CA PRO A 66 -1.27 3.90 -3.65
C PRO A 66 -0.17 4.95 -3.47
N ARG A 67 -0.15 5.89 -4.40
CA ARG A 67 0.63 7.12 -4.30
C ARG A 67 -0.22 8.21 -3.66
N ILE A 68 0.39 9.05 -2.82
CA ILE A 68 -0.27 10.23 -2.27
C ILE A 68 0.58 11.48 -2.46
N ILE A 69 -0.07 12.60 -2.80
CA ILE A 69 0.55 13.92 -2.92
C ILE A 69 -0.32 14.98 -2.27
N MET A 70 0.30 15.93 -1.58
CA MET A 70 -0.36 17.14 -1.10
C MET A 70 -0.24 18.24 -2.16
N LYS A 71 -1.33 18.97 -2.44
CA LYS A 71 -1.33 20.12 -3.35
C LYS A 71 -1.33 21.43 -2.57
N THR A 72 -2.13 21.53 -1.53
CA THR A 72 -2.19 22.74 -0.69
C THR A 72 -0.91 22.89 0.13
N PRO A 73 -0.22 24.05 0.05
CA PRO A 73 0.86 24.37 0.99
C PRO A 73 0.36 24.30 2.44
N ASN A 74 1.06 23.55 3.29
CA ASN A 74 0.65 23.32 4.68
C ASN A 74 1.78 23.39 5.71
N GLY A 75 3.02 23.60 5.27
CA GLY A 75 4.20 23.66 6.13
C GLY A 75 4.66 22.32 6.74
N ARG A 76 4.09 21.21 6.28
CA ARG A 76 4.45 19.85 6.68
C ARG A 76 4.94 19.00 5.52
N PHE A 77 4.26 19.11 4.38
CA PHE A 77 4.56 18.39 3.16
C PHE A 77 4.86 19.37 2.03
N LYS A 78 5.90 19.07 1.26
CA LYS A 78 6.22 19.81 0.05
C LYS A 78 5.10 19.58 -0.98
N PRO A 79 4.45 20.63 -1.49
CA PRO A 79 3.44 20.48 -2.54
C PRO A 79 3.97 19.72 -3.76
N ASP A 80 3.07 18.99 -4.43
CA ASP A 80 3.34 18.25 -5.66
C ASP A 80 4.46 17.20 -5.55
N THR A 81 4.82 16.82 -4.33
CA THR A 81 5.86 15.84 -4.06
C THR A 81 5.24 14.55 -3.55
N ARG A 82 5.74 13.42 -4.08
CA ARG A 82 5.35 12.07 -3.67
C ARG A 82 5.73 11.85 -2.20
N LEU A 83 4.75 11.58 -1.35
CA LEU A 83 4.96 11.45 0.10
C LEU A 83 5.22 10.01 0.50
N CYS A 84 6.27 9.81 1.29
CA CYS A 84 6.60 8.50 1.85
C CYS A 84 5.98 8.35 3.24
N PHE A 85 5.08 7.39 3.40
CA PHE A 85 4.57 6.94 4.71
C PHE A 85 4.24 5.44 4.64
N SER A 86 3.97 4.80 5.77
CA SER A 86 3.88 3.34 5.92
C SER A 86 2.88 2.62 4.99
N MET A 87 1.93 3.34 4.40
CA MET A 87 0.91 2.82 3.48
C MET A 87 1.05 3.37 2.05
N SER A 88 2.15 4.04 1.73
CA SER A 88 2.43 4.60 0.40
C SER A 88 3.15 3.64 -0.53
N ASP A 89 3.16 3.98 -1.81
CA ASP A 89 3.86 3.27 -2.86
C ASP A 89 5.39 3.19 -2.69
N TYR A 90 5.99 3.93 -1.74
CA TYR A 90 7.40 3.78 -1.35
C TYR A 90 7.65 2.49 -0.58
N HIS A 91 6.62 2.01 0.14
CA HIS A 91 6.72 0.88 1.06
C HIS A 91 5.82 -0.28 0.63
N GLN A 92 6.02 -0.77 -0.60
CA GLN A 92 5.29 -1.92 -1.13
C GLN A 92 5.48 -3.16 -0.25
N GLU A 93 6.61 -3.25 0.44
CA GLU A 93 6.97 -4.33 1.34
C GLU A 93 6.15 -4.35 2.64
N SER A 94 5.65 -3.21 3.11
CA SER A 94 4.76 -3.15 4.29
C SER A 94 3.29 -2.97 3.93
N TRP A 95 2.97 -2.89 2.64
CA TRP A 95 1.62 -2.73 2.15
C TRP A 95 0.73 -3.93 2.52
N ASN A 96 -0.45 -3.64 3.05
CA ASN A 96 -1.48 -4.65 3.29
C ASN A 96 -2.65 -4.45 2.31
N PRO A 97 -2.90 -5.39 1.38
CA PRO A 97 -4.01 -5.31 0.41
C PRO A 97 -5.42 -5.23 1.00
N ASN A 98 -5.54 -5.39 2.32
CA ASN A 98 -6.79 -5.19 3.01
C ASN A 98 -7.07 -3.73 3.37
N TRP A 99 -6.05 -2.88 3.46
CA TRP A 99 -6.26 -1.45 3.66
C TRP A 99 -7.06 -0.89 2.50
N ASN A 100 -8.12 -0.16 2.84
CA ASN A 100 -8.99 0.54 1.90
C ASN A 100 -8.68 2.04 1.92
N ILE A 101 -9.24 2.78 0.97
CA ILE A 101 -9.11 4.23 0.83
C ILE A 101 -9.41 4.93 2.16
N ARG A 102 -10.45 4.52 2.90
CA ARG A 102 -10.73 5.07 4.24
C ARG A 102 -9.54 4.93 5.17
N THR A 103 -9.01 3.72 5.31
CA THR A 103 -7.92 3.43 6.24
C THR A 103 -6.67 4.19 5.85
N ILE A 104 -6.40 4.30 4.55
CA ILE A 104 -5.30 5.09 3.99
C ILE A 104 -5.46 6.57 4.36
N MET A 105 -6.64 7.15 4.14
CA MET A 105 -6.89 8.57 4.42
C MET A 105 -6.84 8.91 5.91
N ILE A 106 -7.39 8.05 6.77
CA ILE A 106 -7.29 8.22 8.23
C ILE A 106 -5.82 8.13 8.68
N GLY A 107 -5.10 7.11 8.21
CA GLY A 107 -3.68 6.95 8.53
C GLY A 107 -2.82 8.11 8.02
N PHE A 108 -3.12 8.63 6.83
CA PHE A 108 -2.43 9.79 6.28
C PHE A 108 -2.71 11.07 7.07
N TYR A 109 -3.95 11.28 7.52
CA TYR A 109 -4.26 12.43 8.36
C TYR A 109 -3.56 12.34 9.72
N SER A 110 -3.57 11.17 10.37
CA SER A 110 -2.77 10.97 11.59
C SER A 110 -1.28 11.26 11.35
N PHE A 111 -0.72 10.80 10.23
CA PHE A 111 0.67 11.06 9.86
C PHE A 111 0.97 12.56 9.61
N MET A 112 -0.01 13.33 9.12
CA MET A 112 0.10 14.78 8.95
C MET A 112 0.24 15.51 10.30
N LEU A 113 -0.38 14.98 11.35
CA LEU A 113 -0.33 15.53 12.71
C LEU A 113 0.97 15.19 13.45
N GLU A 114 1.72 14.21 12.96
CA GLU A 114 3.05 13.86 13.48
C GLU A 114 4.15 14.76 12.88
N GLU A 115 5.29 14.86 13.58
CA GLU A 115 6.47 15.64 13.18
C GLU A 115 7.61 14.78 12.58
N SER A 116 7.33 13.52 12.25
CA SER A 116 8.34 12.58 11.74
C SER A 116 8.90 13.00 10.37
N GLN A 117 10.22 13.04 10.20
CA GLN A 117 10.82 13.35 8.91
C GLN A 117 10.66 12.17 7.93
N THR A 118 10.30 12.49 6.69
CA THR A 118 10.15 11.52 5.60
C THR A 118 10.41 12.17 4.24
N GLU A 119 10.51 11.37 3.18
CA GLU A 119 10.57 11.86 1.80
C GLU A 119 9.33 12.69 1.46
N GLY A 120 9.55 13.92 1.00
CA GLY A 120 8.52 14.91 0.72
C GLY A 120 8.04 15.73 1.93
N SER A 121 8.56 15.49 3.14
CA SER A 121 8.33 16.40 4.28
C SER A 121 9.18 17.66 4.22
N ILE A 122 8.69 18.73 4.86
CA ILE A 122 9.40 20.00 5.07
C ILE A 122 9.24 20.43 6.52
N GLU A 123 10.16 21.28 6.98
CA GLU A 123 10.10 21.94 8.28
C GLU A 123 9.81 23.42 8.10
N THR A 124 8.79 23.91 8.80
CA THR A 124 8.40 25.32 8.87
C THR A 124 8.04 25.66 10.31
N THR A 125 7.93 26.93 10.65
CA THR A 125 7.51 27.32 12.00
C THR A 125 6.00 27.09 12.22
N TYR A 126 5.59 27.05 13.49
CA TYR A 126 4.18 26.97 13.87
C TYR A 126 3.38 28.16 13.30
N GLU A 127 3.95 29.37 13.33
CA GLU A 127 3.32 30.58 12.78
C GLU A 127 3.17 30.51 11.25
N GLU A 128 4.11 29.88 10.55
CA GLU A 128 4.00 29.66 9.11
C GLU A 128 2.87 28.66 8.79
N ARG A 129 2.72 27.59 9.57
CA ARG A 129 1.64 26.62 9.41
C ARG A 129 0.25 27.24 9.63
N ILE A 130 0.10 28.13 10.62
CA ILE A 130 -1.14 28.90 10.82
C ILE A 130 -1.45 29.78 9.59
N LYS A 131 -0.43 30.45 9.03
CA LYS A 131 -0.61 31.25 7.80
C LYS A 131 -1.03 30.37 6.62
N TYR A 132 -0.45 29.18 6.49
CA TYR A 132 -0.88 28.23 5.46
C TYR A 132 -2.33 27.78 5.67
N ALA A 133 -2.73 27.45 6.89
CA ALA A 133 -4.11 27.09 7.23
C ALA A 133 -5.09 28.21 6.81
N ALA A 134 -4.82 29.46 7.20
CA ALA A 134 -5.67 30.61 6.87
C ALA A 134 -5.81 30.87 5.36
N ASN A 135 -4.75 30.63 4.58
CA ASN A 135 -4.73 30.89 3.13
C ASN A 135 -5.17 29.68 2.28
N SER A 136 -5.31 28.50 2.89
CA SER A 136 -5.53 27.22 2.20
C SER A 136 -6.78 27.22 1.31
N CYS A 137 -7.90 27.75 1.80
CA CYS A 137 -9.16 27.81 1.05
C CYS A 137 -9.06 28.70 -0.20
N GLU A 138 -8.49 29.90 -0.08
CA GLU A 138 -8.28 30.80 -1.22
C GLU A 138 -7.27 30.26 -2.23
N PHE A 139 -6.26 29.53 -1.75
CA PHE A 139 -5.31 28.83 -2.62
C PHE A 139 -6.02 27.76 -3.45
N ASN A 140 -6.82 26.90 -2.81
CA ASN A 140 -7.49 25.79 -3.48
C ASN A 140 -8.48 26.25 -4.55
N LYS A 141 -9.18 27.38 -4.32
CA LYS A 141 -10.12 27.97 -5.29
C LYS A 141 -9.50 28.37 -6.63
N LYS A 142 -8.18 28.43 -6.72
CA LYS A 142 -7.44 28.72 -7.95
C LYS A 142 -7.15 27.46 -8.77
N ILE A 143 -7.39 26.28 -8.21
CA ILE A 143 -7.14 24.99 -8.84
C ILE A 143 -8.45 24.55 -9.53
N GLU A 144 -8.43 24.44 -10.85
CA GLU A 144 -9.61 24.15 -11.68
C GLU A 144 -10.34 22.87 -11.24
N ILE A 145 -9.61 21.76 -11.12
CA ILE A 145 -10.20 20.48 -10.69
C ILE A 145 -10.69 20.49 -9.22
N TYR A 146 -10.14 21.35 -8.37
CA TYR A 146 -10.66 21.52 -7.01
C TYR A 146 -12.02 22.21 -7.04
N GLU A 147 -12.14 23.30 -7.80
CA GLU A 147 -13.42 24.01 -7.95
C GLU A 147 -14.48 23.14 -8.62
N GLU A 148 -14.09 22.35 -9.63
CA GLU A 148 -14.99 21.40 -10.30
C GLU A 148 -15.56 20.36 -9.31
N LEU A 149 -14.70 19.76 -8.48
CA LEU A 149 -15.10 18.65 -7.60
C LEU A 149 -15.68 19.11 -6.26
N PHE A 150 -15.19 20.22 -5.70
CA PHE A 150 -15.50 20.64 -4.33
C PHE A 150 -16.11 22.03 -4.21
N GLY A 151 -16.17 22.82 -5.29
CA GLY A 151 -16.64 24.22 -5.23
C GLY A 151 -18.08 24.38 -4.74
N ASN A 152 -18.91 23.34 -4.89
CA ASN A 152 -20.31 23.31 -4.45
C ASN A 152 -20.52 22.56 -3.12
N ILE A 153 -19.46 22.13 -2.44
CA ILE A 153 -19.56 21.35 -1.20
C ILE A 153 -19.42 22.29 0.01
N GLU A 154 -20.40 22.24 0.90
CA GLU A 154 -20.31 22.91 2.20
C GLU A 154 -19.40 22.10 3.13
N PHE A 155 -18.25 22.68 3.49
CA PHE A 155 -17.29 22.09 4.41
C PHE A 155 -17.72 22.35 5.86
N GLU A 156 -18.45 21.41 6.46
CA GLU A 156 -18.76 21.45 7.89
C GLU A 156 -17.79 20.59 8.70
N ILE A 157 -17.12 21.18 9.70
CA ILE A 157 -16.35 20.42 10.69
C ILE A 157 -17.36 19.74 11.63
N ASN A 158 -17.43 18.41 11.56
CA ASN A 158 -18.39 17.66 12.35
C ASN A 158 -17.86 17.49 13.78
N THR A 159 -18.08 18.49 14.64
CA THR A 159 -17.64 18.48 16.05
C THR A 159 -18.37 17.47 16.95
N LYS A 160 -19.20 16.60 16.39
CA LYS A 160 -19.96 15.60 17.15
C LYS A 160 -19.04 14.46 17.54
N LYS A 161 -18.81 14.30 18.85
CA LYS A 161 -18.29 13.06 19.46
C LYS A 161 -18.90 11.85 18.76
N VAL A 162 -18.08 10.85 18.46
CA VAL A 162 -18.45 9.55 17.90
C VAL A 162 -19.61 8.95 18.70
N GLU A 163 -20.83 9.25 18.29
CA GLU A 163 -21.99 8.43 18.60
C GLU A 163 -21.99 7.33 17.56
N GLU A 164 -21.95 6.08 18.01
CA GLU A 164 -22.07 4.89 17.16
C GLU A 164 -23.35 5.00 16.33
N LYS A 165 -23.24 5.55 15.10
CA LYS A 165 -24.31 5.48 14.14
C LYS A 165 -24.50 4.01 13.78
N LYS A 166 -25.53 3.39 14.34
CA LYS A 166 -26.05 2.10 13.87
C LYS A 166 -26.49 2.30 12.43
N VAL A 167 -25.62 1.90 11.51
CA VAL A 167 -25.98 1.74 10.11
C VAL A 167 -26.99 0.60 10.05
N GLU A 168 -28.24 0.89 9.69
CA GLU A 168 -29.18 -0.14 9.27
C GLU A 168 -28.61 -0.79 8.01
N GLU A 169 -27.97 -1.94 8.18
CA GLU A 169 -27.58 -2.80 7.07
C GLU A 169 -28.84 -3.43 6.48
N ASN A 170 -28.94 -3.48 5.15
CA ASN A 170 -29.75 -4.52 4.53
C ASN A 170 -29.05 -5.86 4.83
N GLU A 171 -29.29 -6.41 6.02
CA GLU A 171 -28.57 -7.54 6.64
C GLU A 171 -28.65 -8.88 5.87
N ASN A 172 -29.39 -8.95 4.77
CA ASN A 172 -29.79 -10.24 4.18
C ASN A 172 -29.07 -10.64 2.89
N GLU A 173 -28.31 -9.77 2.22
CA GLU A 173 -27.60 -10.19 1.01
C GLU A 173 -26.18 -10.67 1.33
N LYS A 174 -26.01 -11.99 1.38
CA LYS A 174 -24.70 -12.62 1.48
C LYS A 174 -23.94 -12.38 0.17
N ILE A 175 -22.89 -11.57 0.23
CA ILE A 175 -22.00 -11.31 -0.90
C ILE A 175 -20.58 -11.73 -0.55
N CYS A 176 -19.82 -12.17 -1.55
CA CYS A 176 -18.41 -12.48 -1.35
C CYS A 176 -17.61 -11.20 -1.04
N LYS A 177 -16.77 -11.24 0.01
CA LYS A 177 -15.85 -10.15 0.38
C LYS A 177 -14.88 -9.72 -0.74
N PHE A 178 -14.53 -10.61 -1.66
CA PHE A 178 -13.48 -10.37 -2.67
C PHE A 178 -14.01 -10.09 -4.07
N CYS A 179 -15.07 -10.77 -4.52
CA CYS A 179 -15.65 -10.53 -5.86
C CYS A 179 -16.94 -9.70 -5.83
N TYR A 180 -17.55 -9.52 -4.64
CA TYR A 180 -18.79 -8.77 -4.42
C TYR A 180 -20.03 -9.35 -5.12
N GLU A 181 -20.00 -10.64 -5.44
CA GLU A 181 -21.13 -11.37 -6.01
C GLU A 181 -21.77 -12.26 -4.95
N SER A 182 -23.09 -12.44 -5.03
CA SER A 182 -23.88 -13.36 -4.21
C SER A 182 -24.05 -14.75 -4.85
N SER A 183 -23.68 -14.89 -6.12
CA SER A 183 -23.79 -16.15 -6.87
C SER A 183 -22.71 -17.15 -6.49
N GLY A 184 -23.10 -18.37 -6.15
CA GLY A 184 -22.19 -19.47 -5.82
C GLY A 184 -22.26 -19.85 -4.34
N ILE A 185 -21.34 -20.74 -3.93
CA ILE A 185 -21.29 -21.24 -2.55
C ILE A 185 -20.41 -20.29 -1.72
N LEU A 186 -21.05 -19.57 -0.81
CA LEU A 186 -20.38 -18.69 0.15
C LEU A 186 -20.08 -19.40 1.45
N GLU A 187 -18.84 -19.32 1.90
CA GLU A 187 -18.36 -19.92 3.14
C GLU A 187 -17.94 -18.87 4.16
N SER A 188 -18.11 -19.18 5.45
CA SER A 188 -17.55 -18.40 6.55
C SER A 188 -16.17 -18.91 6.89
N VAL A 189 -15.14 -18.23 6.37
CA VAL A 189 -13.74 -18.66 6.44
C VAL A 189 -12.94 -18.04 7.59
N CYS A 190 -13.52 -17.12 8.35
CA CYS A 190 -12.95 -16.51 9.56
C CYS A 190 -14.08 -16.09 10.52
N GLU A 191 -13.76 -15.45 11.65
CA GLU A 191 -14.71 -15.03 12.69
C GLU A 191 -15.35 -13.65 12.44
N CYS A 192 -15.20 -13.11 11.22
CA CYS A 192 -15.88 -11.87 10.84
C CYS A 192 -17.41 -12.02 10.90
N LYS A 193 -18.08 -10.91 11.22
CA LYS A 193 -19.54 -10.78 11.20
C LYS A 193 -19.98 -9.90 10.02
N GLY A 194 -21.27 -9.98 9.69
CA GLY A 194 -21.88 -9.19 8.62
C GLY A 194 -21.34 -9.52 7.23
N SER A 195 -21.32 -8.54 6.34
CA SER A 195 -20.89 -8.70 4.94
C SER A 195 -19.42 -9.16 4.76
N ASN A 196 -18.57 -8.98 5.77
CA ASN A 196 -17.17 -9.41 5.74
C ASN A 196 -16.98 -10.92 6.00
N GLN A 197 -18.03 -11.62 6.43
CA GLN A 197 -17.96 -13.03 6.80
C GLN A 197 -17.87 -13.97 5.59
N TYR A 198 -18.58 -13.64 4.51
CA TYR A 198 -18.89 -14.57 3.42
C TYR A 198 -17.88 -14.45 2.28
N ILE A 199 -17.26 -15.57 1.89
CA ILE A 199 -16.23 -15.61 0.85
C ILE A 199 -16.41 -16.86 -0.02
N HIS A 200 -16.24 -16.74 -1.34
CA HIS A 200 -16.09 -17.89 -2.22
C HIS A 200 -14.73 -18.54 -2.00
N LYS A 201 -14.69 -19.87 -1.89
CA LYS A 201 -13.44 -20.61 -1.70
C LYS A 201 -12.37 -20.29 -2.75
N GLU A 202 -12.77 -20.20 -4.02
CA GLU A 202 -11.90 -19.84 -5.14
C GLU A 202 -11.36 -18.40 -5.01
N CYS A 203 -12.20 -17.44 -4.64
CA CYS A 203 -11.76 -16.06 -4.44
C CYS A 203 -10.80 -15.92 -3.25
N LEU A 204 -10.95 -16.74 -2.20
CA LEU A 204 -9.97 -16.80 -1.12
C LEU A 204 -8.63 -17.31 -1.64
N TYR A 205 -8.62 -18.42 -2.40
CA TYR A 205 -7.38 -18.94 -2.98
C TYR A 205 -6.68 -17.95 -3.90
N ASP A 206 -7.42 -17.31 -4.81
CA ASP A 206 -6.88 -16.29 -5.71
C ASP A 206 -6.28 -15.12 -4.93
N TRP A 207 -6.95 -14.71 -3.86
CA TRP A 207 -6.46 -13.64 -3.00
C TRP A 207 -5.20 -14.05 -2.25
N GLN A 208 -5.15 -15.27 -1.68
CA GLN A 208 -3.95 -15.81 -1.02
C GLN A 208 -2.77 -15.86 -1.98
N LEU A 209 -2.99 -16.41 -3.18
CA LEU A 209 -1.99 -16.51 -4.24
C LEU A 209 -1.44 -15.14 -4.64
N LYS A 210 -2.33 -14.21 -5.01
CA LYS A 210 -1.93 -12.86 -5.45
C LYS A 210 -1.24 -12.09 -4.32
N THR A 211 -1.67 -12.28 -3.08
CA THR A 211 -1.02 -11.68 -1.92
C THR A 211 0.41 -12.17 -1.78
N ILE A 212 0.66 -13.49 -1.84
CA ILE A 212 2.02 -14.04 -1.76
C ILE A 212 2.91 -13.56 -2.93
N LEU A 213 2.36 -13.54 -4.15
CA LEU A 213 3.09 -13.13 -5.35
C LEU A 213 3.47 -11.64 -5.36
N ASN A 214 2.67 -10.78 -4.74
CA ASN A 214 2.95 -9.34 -4.67
C ASN A 214 3.71 -8.93 -3.41
N GLN A 215 3.89 -9.84 -2.44
CA GLN A 215 4.73 -9.59 -1.26
C GLN A 215 6.22 -9.67 -1.59
N SER A 216 7.02 -8.94 -0.81
CA SER A 216 8.48 -8.99 -0.86
C SER A 216 9.01 -10.43 -0.75
N THR A 217 10.01 -10.75 -1.57
CA THR A 217 10.74 -12.02 -1.47
C THR A 217 11.59 -12.11 -0.21
N HIS A 218 11.90 -10.99 0.43
CA HIS A 218 12.72 -10.95 1.63
C HIS A 218 11.88 -11.26 2.90
N PRO A 219 12.24 -12.30 3.70
CA PRO A 219 11.41 -12.77 4.82
C PRO A 219 11.03 -11.70 5.86
N LYS A 220 11.92 -10.73 6.14
CA LYS A 220 11.65 -9.63 7.08
C LYS A 220 10.37 -8.83 6.79
N TYR A 221 10.01 -8.70 5.51
CA TYR A 221 8.88 -7.88 5.08
C TYR A 221 7.66 -8.70 4.67
N GLN A 222 7.74 -10.03 4.81
CA GLN A 222 6.58 -10.88 4.57
C GLN A 222 5.59 -10.70 5.71
N ILE A 223 4.32 -10.51 5.36
CA ILE A 223 3.23 -10.38 6.31
C ILE A 223 2.26 -11.53 6.10
N ASN A 224 1.68 -12.00 7.21
CA ASN A 224 0.76 -13.14 7.21
C ASN A 224 -0.64 -12.77 6.71
N SER A 225 -0.77 -11.78 5.81
CA SER A 225 -2.08 -11.33 5.33
C SER A 225 -2.78 -12.45 4.55
N ASP A 226 -2.06 -13.26 3.77
CA ASP A 226 -2.59 -14.43 3.07
C ASP A 226 -3.24 -15.49 3.99
N ILE A 227 -2.78 -15.60 5.24
CA ILE A 227 -3.31 -16.60 6.19
C ILE A 227 -4.15 -16.01 7.32
N ILE A 228 -4.00 -14.71 7.62
CA ILE A 228 -4.69 -14.02 8.72
C ILE A 228 -5.66 -12.97 8.18
N CYS A 229 -6.91 -13.05 8.62
CA CYS A 229 -7.90 -12.03 8.29
C CYS A 229 -7.52 -10.66 8.88
N SER A 230 -7.42 -9.63 8.06
CA SER A 230 -7.13 -8.27 8.52
C SER A 230 -8.18 -7.67 9.45
N VAL A 231 -9.41 -8.18 9.41
CA VAL A 231 -10.56 -7.62 10.13
C VAL A 231 -10.66 -8.25 11.52
N CYS A 232 -10.89 -9.56 11.61
CA CYS A 232 -11.04 -10.25 12.89
C CYS A 232 -9.73 -10.81 13.47
N LYS A 233 -8.61 -10.74 12.73
CA LYS A 233 -7.28 -11.26 13.11
C LYS A 233 -7.21 -12.79 13.32
N THR A 234 -8.28 -13.52 13.02
CA THR A 234 -8.29 -14.99 13.02
C THR A 234 -7.65 -15.54 11.74
N GLU A 235 -6.99 -16.70 11.85
CA GLU A 235 -6.49 -17.45 10.70
C GLU A 235 -7.66 -17.94 9.82
N TYR A 236 -7.48 -17.94 8.50
CA TYR A 236 -8.46 -18.48 7.59
C TYR A 236 -8.60 -20.00 7.75
N LYS A 237 -9.84 -20.49 7.79
CA LYS A 237 -10.14 -21.93 7.89
C LYS A 237 -9.59 -22.73 6.71
N THR A 238 -9.45 -22.09 5.55
CA THR A 238 -8.91 -22.69 4.33
C THR A 238 -7.52 -22.10 4.06
N LYS A 239 -6.51 -22.97 4.02
CA LYS A 239 -5.12 -22.58 3.70
C LYS A 239 -4.86 -22.72 2.21
N GLY A 240 -4.31 -21.67 1.60
CA GLY A 240 -3.83 -21.67 0.23
C GLY A 240 -2.49 -22.39 0.06
N LYS A 241 -1.90 -22.28 -1.14
CA LYS A 241 -0.52 -22.72 -1.39
C LYS A 241 0.45 -21.89 -0.54
N SER A 242 1.44 -22.54 0.06
CA SER A 242 2.51 -21.81 0.73
C SER A 242 3.43 -21.13 -0.28
N ARG A 243 4.21 -20.14 0.17
CA ARG A 243 5.27 -19.54 -0.67
C ARG A 243 6.25 -20.59 -1.20
N GLU A 244 6.55 -21.61 -0.40
CA GLU A 244 7.41 -22.72 -0.82
C GLU A 244 6.77 -23.53 -1.96
N ASP A 245 5.47 -23.84 -1.86
CA ASP A 245 4.74 -24.57 -2.90
C ASP A 245 4.72 -23.79 -4.22
N LEU A 246 4.52 -22.47 -4.15
CA LEU A 246 4.55 -21.59 -5.32
C LEU A 246 5.93 -21.51 -5.96
N MET A 247 6.98 -21.39 -5.14
CA MET A 247 8.35 -21.40 -5.65
C MET A 247 8.68 -22.75 -6.31
N LYS A 248 8.23 -23.87 -5.74
CA LYS A 248 8.38 -25.21 -6.34
C LYS A 248 7.67 -25.32 -7.69
N GLU A 249 6.47 -24.78 -7.82
CA GLU A 249 5.71 -24.80 -9.07
C GLU A 249 6.35 -23.92 -10.16
N LEU A 250 6.85 -22.74 -9.80
CA LEU A 250 7.48 -21.79 -10.74
C LEU A 250 8.89 -22.22 -11.17
N THR A 251 9.69 -22.76 -10.24
CA THR A 251 11.12 -23.10 -10.49
C THR A 251 11.34 -24.58 -10.82
N GLY A 252 10.34 -25.43 -10.56
CA GLY A 252 10.46 -26.88 -10.65
C GLY A 252 11.28 -27.48 -9.51
N GLU A 253 11.00 -28.73 -9.14
CA GLU A 253 11.66 -29.40 -8.01
C GLU A 253 13.19 -29.47 -8.09
N VAL A 254 13.73 -29.47 -9.31
CA VAL A 254 15.17 -29.61 -9.56
C VAL A 254 15.93 -28.41 -9.03
N ILE A 255 15.46 -27.19 -9.31
CA ILE A 255 16.12 -25.95 -8.86
C ILE A 255 15.98 -25.82 -7.35
N THR A 256 14.80 -26.13 -6.80
CA THR A 256 14.57 -26.06 -5.34
C THR A 256 15.49 -27.00 -4.57
N LYS A 257 15.75 -28.21 -5.09
CA LYS A 257 16.68 -29.19 -4.50
C LYS A 257 18.17 -28.78 -4.58
N GLN A 258 18.50 -27.85 -5.48
CA GLN A 258 19.87 -27.34 -5.68
C GLN A 258 20.20 -26.13 -4.80
N ILE A 259 19.19 -25.44 -4.24
CA ILE A 259 19.39 -24.33 -3.31
C ILE A 259 19.66 -24.89 -1.91
N LYS A 260 20.90 -24.75 -1.43
CA LYS A 260 21.31 -25.19 -0.08
C LYS A 260 22.07 -24.08 0.64
N ILE A 261 21.92 -24.02 1.95
CA ILE A 261 22.68 -23.09 2.80
C ILE A 261 24.18 -23.32 2.59
N GLY A 262 24.93 -22.22 2.46
CA GLY A 262 26.35 -22.22 2.16
C GLY A 262 26.70 -22.31 0.66
N TYR A 263 25.71 -22.48 -0.22
CA TYR A 263 25.97 -22.48 -1.67
C TYR A 263 26.08 -21.06 -2.19
N ILE A 264 26.80 -20.91 -3.30
CA ILE A 264 26.94 -19.65 -4.01
C ILE A 264 26.21 -19.77 -5.36
N PHE A 265 25.27 -18.87 -5.61
CA PHE A 265 24.69 -18.67 -6.94
C PHE A 265 25.43 -17.57 -7.68
N ILE A 266 25.80 -17.84 -8.92
CA ILE A 266 26.54 -16.89 -9.76
C ILE A 266 25.72 -16.69 -11.03
N SER A 267 25.41 -15.44 -11.35
CA SER A 267 24.80 -15.09 -12.63
C SER A 267 25.75 -15.47 -13.76
N SER A 268 25.25 -16.21 -14.76
CA SER A 268 26.08 -16.54 -15.91
C SER A 268 26.42 -15.28 -16.70
N LYS A 269 27.53 -15.33 -17.45
CA LYS A 269 27.95 -14.26 -18.34
C LYS A 269 26.84 -13.92 -19.33
N ASP A 270 26.31 -14.93 -20.03
CA ASP A 270 25.24 -14.77 -21.02
C ASP A 270 23.97 -14.14 -20.44
N SER A 271 23.58 -14.51 -19.21
CA SER A 271 22.42 -13.89 -18.54
C SER A 271 22.69 -12.44 -18.16
N SER A 272 23.93 -12.13 -17.76
CA SER A 272 24.33 -10.78 -17.37
C SER A 272 24.42 -9.84 -18.57
N GLU A 273 24.90 -10.33 -19.71
CA GLU A 273 24.92 -9.58 -20.97
C GLU A 273 23.49 -9.23 -21.44
N LYS A 274 22.55 -10.18 -21.38
CA LYS A 274 21.12 -9.90 -21.67
C LYS A 274 20.50 -8.87 -20.74
N ASN A 275 20.84 -8.89 -19.44
CA ASN A 275 20.34 -7.88 -18.51
C ASN A 275 20.83 -6.47 -18.90
N ILE A 276 22.07 -6.35 -19.40
CA ILE A 276 22.62 -5.07 -19.88
C ILE A 276 21.84 -4.57 -21.10
N GLU A 277 21.61 -5.45 -22.08
CA GLU A 277 20.80 -5.11 -23.27
C GLU A 277 19.40 -4.62 -22.88
N LEU A 278 18.73 -5.33 -21.96
CA LEU A 278 17.41 -4.93 -21.45
C LEU A 278 17.46 -3.58 -20.70
N MET A 279 18.51 -3.32 -19.93
CA MET A 279 18.68 -2.05 -19.24
C MET A 279 18.89 -0.88 -20.20
N GLU A 280 19.58 -1.09 -21.32
CA GLU A 280 19.77 -0.08 -22.37
C GLU A 280 18.49 0.16 -23.18
N GLU A 281 17.72 -0.90 -23.45
CA GLU A 281 16.44 -0.82 -24.15
C GLU A 281 15.37 -0.09 -23.30
N TYR A 282 15.23 -0.47 -22.03
CA TYR A 282 14.28 0.12 -21.11
C TYR A 282 14.94 1.27 -20.34
N ASN A 283 14.85 2.48 -20.89
CA ASN A 283 15.36 3.72 -20.28
C ASN A 283 14.53 4.17 -19.05
N ASN A 284 14.46 3.30 -18.04
CA ASN A 284 13.80 3.54 -16.76
C ASN A 284 14.82 3.35 -15.63
N ILE A 285 15.10 4.42 -14.90
CA ILE A 285 16.15 4.46 -13.87
C ILE A 285 15.91 3.43 -12.76
N GLU A 286 14.66 3.25 -12.32
CA GLU A 286 14.30 2.29 -11.27
C GLU A 286 14.49 0.84 -11.75
N PHE A 287 14.09 0.55 -12.99
CA PHE A 287 14.31 -0.75 -13.61
C PHE A 287 15.80 -1.07 -13.73
N GLN A 288 16.61 -0.10 -14.19
CA GLN A 288 18.05 -0.26 -14.32
C GLN A 288 18.74 -0.50 -12.98
N GLU A 289 18.41 0.28 -11.94
CA GLU A 289 18.96 0.05 -10.59
C GLU A 289 18.59 -1.36 -10.06
N ASN A 290 17.35 -1.80 -10.27
CA ASN A 290 16.91 -3.14 -9.89
C ASN A 290 17.67 -4.26 -10.63
N MET A 291 17.84 -4.13 -11.95
CA MET A 291 18.55 -5.12 -12.78
C MET A 291 20.05 -5.20 -12.50
N LYS A 292 20.69 -4.08 -12.10
CA LYS A 292 22.11 -4.08 -11.70
C LYS A 292 22.40 -5.06 -10.56
N HIS A 293 21.45 -5.30 -9.66
CA HIS A 293 21.63 -6.26 -8.56
C HIS A 293 21.81 -7.71 -9.05
N TRP A 294 21.23 -8.06 -10.19
CA TRP A 294 21.26 -9.42 -10.73
C TRP A 294 22.34 -9.61 -11.80
N THR A 295 22.87 -8.51 -12.33
CA THR A 295 23.86 -8.50 -13.41
C THR A 295 25.26 -8.75 -12.84
N TYR A 296 25.93 -9.80 -13.32
CA TYR A 296 27.18 -10.32 -12.75
C TYR A 296 27.12 -10.58 -11.24
N GLY A 297 25.92 -10.92 -10.74
CA GLY A 297 25.64 -11.15 -9.33
C GLY A 297 26.33 -12.40 -8.78
N VAL A 298 26.90 -12.28 -7.58
CA VAL A 298 27.34 -13.42 -6.76
C VAL A 298 26.52 -13.42 -5.49
N PHE A 299 25.85 -14.53 -5.18
CA PHE A 299 24.90 -14.61 -4.08
C PHE A 299 25.24 -15.77 -3.16
N LEU A 300 25.47 -15.49 -1.87
CA LEU A 300 25.63 -16.52 -0.85
C LEU A 300 24.27 -16.88 -0.25
N ILE A 301 23.92 -18.16 -0.26
CA ILE A 301 22.69 -18.66 0.35
C ILE A 301 22.92 -18.87 1.84
N VAL A 302 22.17 -18.15 2.68
CA VAL A 302 22.25 -18.26 4.15
C VAL A 302 20.88 -18.48 4.76
N GLU A 303 20.87 -18.94 6.01
CA GLU A 303 19.67 -19.02 6.83
C GLU A 303 19.45 -17.72 7.59
N ASN A 304 18.20 -17.25 7.65
CA ASN A 304 17.80 -16.11 8.47
C ASN A 304 16.36 -16.30 8.98
N ASN A 305 16.16 -16.26 10.30
CA ASN A 305 14.85 -16.40 10.97
C ASN A 305 14.01 -17.60 10.48
N GLY A 306 14.64 -18.76 10.26
CA GLY A 306 13.97 -19.98 9.78
C GLY A 306 13.63 -20.00 8.29
N GLY A 307 14.10 -19.01 7.52
CA GLY A 307 14.00 -18.96 6.06
C GLY A 307 15.36 -18.95 5.37
N ILE A 308 15.39 -19.26 4.08
CA ILE A 308 16.57 -19.18 3.23
C ILE A 308 16.59 -17.82 2.52
N ILE A 309 17.71 -17.10 2.57
CA ILE A 309 17.92 -15.84 1.86
C ILE A 309 19.18 -15.88 0.99
N ALA A 310 19.19 -15.11 -0.09
CA ALA A 310 20.34 -14.95 -0.98
C ALA A 310 21.01 -13.57 -0.74
N LEU A 311 22.21 -13.56 -0.18
CA LEU A 311 22.99 -12.34 0.09
C LEU A 311 23.85 -11.99 -1.11
N ASN A 312 23.62 -10.83 -1.71
CA ASN A 312 24.45 -10.33 -2.80
C ASN A 312 25.84 -9.91 -2.27
N MET A 313 26.87 -10.60 -2.73
CA MET A 313 28.27 -10.42 -2.32
C MET A 313 28.97 -9.27 -3.06
N ASN A 314 28.38 -8.72 -4.12
CA ASN A 314 29.00 -7.65 -4.91
C ASN A 314 28.96 -6.29 -4.20
N ARG A 315 28.11 -6.12 -3.17
CA ARG A 315 27.88 -4.82 -2.49
C ARG A 315 28.40 -4.75 -1.05
N THR A 316 28.98 -5.82 -0.52
CA THR A 316 29.18 -6.02 0.93
C THR A 316 30.26 -5.16 1.59
N ILE A 317 30.90 -4.21 0.90
CA ILE A 317 31.91 -3.31 1.51
C ILE A 317 31.48 -1.84 1.55
N GLN A 318 30.58 -1.38 0.67
CA GLN A 318 30.15 0.04 0.66
C GLN A 318 28.84 0.29 1.43
N GLN A 319 27.96 -0.70 1.57
CA GLN A 319 26.68 -0.54 2.28
C GLN A 319 26.70 -1.03 3.75
N SER A 320 27.83 -1.56 4.22
CA SER A 320 28.00 -2.09 5.58
C SER A 320 27.97 -1.02 6.69
N TYR A 321 27.88 0.27 6.36
CA TYR A 321 27.69 1.35 7.34
C TYR A 321 26.26 1.41 7.93
N TYR A 322 25.29 0.69 7.36
CA TYR A 322 23.88 0.70 7.83
C TYR A 322 23.39 -0.62 8.43
N MET A 323 24.26 -1.62 8.56
CA MET A 323 23.94 -2.84 9.29
C MET A 323 24.93 -3.00 10.44
N ASP A 324 24.47 -2.71 11.66
CA ASP A 324 25.10 -3.15 12.89
C ASP A 324 25.15 -4.69 12.91
N VAL A 325 26.12 -5.26 12.21
CA VAL A 325 26.46 -6.68 12.32
C VAL A 325 27.55 -6.79 13.36
N TYR A 326 27.13 -7.10 14.60
CA TYR A 326 28.02 -7.57 15.65
C TYR A 326 28.72 -8.85 15.17
N ILE A 327 29.97 -8.71 14.72
CA ILE A 327 30.86 -9.85 14.50
C ILE A 327 31.45 -10.20 15.87
N ASN A 328 30.79 -11.08 16.62
CA ASN A 328 31.45 -11.75 17.73
C ASN A 328 32.37 -12.83 17.14
N LYS A 329 33.68 -12.60 17.35
CA LYS A 329 34.75 -13.58 17.14
C LYS A 329 34.48 -14.85 17.95
N TYR A 330 34.66 -16.00 17.32
CA TYR A 330 35.22 -17.17 17.99
C TYR A 330 36.68 -17.30 17.56
#